data_AF-A0A840P474-F1
#
_entry.id   AF-A0A840P474-F1
#
_cell.length_a   1.000
_cell.length_b   1.000
_cell.length_c   1.000
_cell.angle_alpha   90.00
_cell.angle_beta   90.00
_cell.angle_gamma   90.00
#
_symmetry.space_group_name_H-M   'P 1'
#
loop_
_entity.id
_entity.type
_entity.pdbx_description
1 polymer ?
#
loop_
_entity_poly.entity_id
_entity_poly.type
_entity_poly.pdbx_seq_one_letter_code
_entity_poly.pdbx_strand_id
1 'polypeptide(L)'
;MTGLDKLPSGVRRAEQSDIAVASSLVAAAEYCGSYEIWSPTRWYGAGTLVGYKGRVWERLTSGSGGEPGVSFIWTDRGACPAPPPPSLDLSSLSPRGELLLTTLTPTLTAQATSVSGAVLNYEFDVCPAHIQQGPECVSSGQLSNGVNKWKVPTGALKWSAQYQWRVIVTV
;
A
#
# COMPACT_ATOMS: atom_id res chain seq x y z
N MET A 1 -23.98 24.33 25.03
CA MET A 1 -25.25 23.59 24.99
C MET A 1 -25.52 23.17 23.55
N THR A 2 -25.24 21.92 23.20
CA THR A 2 -25.83 21.25 22.03
C THR A 2 -25.62 19.74 22.16
N GLY A 3 -26.72 19.03 22.41
CA GLY A 3 -26.99 17.64 22.01
C GLY A 3 -26.03 16.52 22.45
N LEU A 4 -26.08 16.09 23.70
CA LEU A 4 -25.80 14.69 24.03
C LEU A 4 -27.06 13.89 23.68
N ASP A 5 -27.07 13.30 22.48
CA ASP A 5 -28.11 12.35 22.07
C ASP A 5 -28.15 11.20 23.07
N LYS A 6 -29.19 11.20 23.91
CA LYS A 6 -29.53 10.10 24.81
C LYS A 6 -30.01 8.95 23.95
N LEU A 7 -29.14 7.98 23.77
CA LEU A 7 -29.44 6.75 23.05
C LEU A 7 -30.41 5.90 23.87
N PRO A 8 -31.39 5.24 23.23
CA PRO A 8 -32.39 4.43 23.93
C PRO A 8 -31.74 3.29 24.73
N SER A 9 -32.34 2.97 25.88
CA SER A 9 -31.92 1.87 26.74
C SER A 9 -31.93 0.54 25.98
N GLY A 10 -30.77 -0.11 25.88
CA GLY A 10 -30.61 -1.41 25.21
C GLY A 10 -29.75 -1.40 23.95
N VAL A 11 -29.36 -0.22 23.42
CA VAL A 11 -28.43 -0.14 22.28
C VAL A 11 -26.98 -0.33 22.78
N ARG A 12 -26.48 -1.56 22.68
CA ARG A 12 -25.08 -1.92 22.93
C ARG A 12 -24.27 -1.63 21.66
N ARG A 13 -23.19 -0.85 21.74
CA ARG A 13 -22.44 -0.40 20.55
C ARG A 13 -20.99 -0.87 20.59
N ALA A 14 -20.41 -1.11 19.43
CA ALA A 14 -18.98 -1.27 19.29
C ALA A 14 -18.36 0.10 18.98
N GLU A 15 -17.29 0.45 19.66
CA GLU A 15 -16.46 1.63 19.36
C GLU A 15 -15.29 1.18 18.48
N GLN A 16 -14.94 1.94 17.45
CA GLN A 16 -13.90 1.56 16.50
C GLN A 16 -12.82 2.64 16.40
N SER A 17 -11.55 2.28 16.27
CA SER A 17 -10.45 3.20 15.99
C SER A 17 -9.65 2.72 14.77
N ASP A 18 -9.18 3.62 13.92
CA ASP A 18 -8.54 3.24 12.64
C ASP A 18 -7.03 3.50 12.70
N ILE A 19 -6.24 2.54 12.22
CA ILE A 19 -4.79 2.67 12.05
C ILE A 19 -4.45 2.28 10.61
N ALA A 20 -3.92 3.20 9.81
CA ALA A 20 -3.61 2.94 8.40
C ALA A 20 -2.11 2.69 8.18
N VAL A 21 -1.74 1.62 7.46
CA VAL A 21 -0.35 1.31 7.11
C VAL A 21 -0.23 1.01 5.61
N ALA A 22 0.63 1.73 4.89
CA ALA A 22 0.89 1.47 3.47
C ALA A 22 2.34 0.99 3.26
N SER A 23 2.57 0.07 2.33
CA SER A 23 3.89 -0.50 2.03
C SER A 23 4.02 -0.83 0.54
N SER A 24 5.18 -0.63 -0.08
CA SER A 24 5.41 -0.99 -1.49
C SER A 24 6.21 -2.28 -1.63
N LEU A 25 5.77 -3.17 -2.54
CA LEU A 25 6.51 -4.35 -2.98
C LEU A 25 6.40 -4.53 -4.51
N VAL A 26 6.85 -3.54 -5.29
CA VAL A 26 6.84 -3.65 -6.76
C VAL A 26 8.13 -4.29 -7.26
N ALA A 27 8.04 -5.03 -8.36
CA ALA A 27 9.20 -5.56 -9.08
C ALA A 27 10.12 -4.43 -9.59
N ALA A 28 11.43 -4.57 -9.35
CA ALA A 28 12.44 -3.58 -9.74
C ALA A 28 12.44 -3.23 -11.25
N ALA A 29 12.01 -4.16 -12.11
CA ALA A 29 11.96 -3.97 -13.55
C ALA A 29 10.98 -2.85 -13.98
N GLU A 30 9.84 -2.68 -13.30
CA GLU A 30 8.89 -1.61 -13.61
C GLU A 30 9.45 -0.24 -13.22
N TYR A 31 10.17 -0.16 -12.10
CA TYR A 31 10.76 1.10 -11.66
C TYR A 31 11.99 1.50 -12.48
N CYS A 32 12.72 0.54 -13.05
CA CYS A 32 13.69 0.85 -14.11
C CYS A 32 13.03 1.53 -15.32
N GLY A 33 11.72 1.37 -15.53
CA GLY A 33 10.97 2.04 -16.60
C GLY A 33 10.85 3.55 -16.43
N SER A 34 11.15 4.10 -15.24
CA SER A 34 11.31 5.54 -15.06
C SER A 34 12.61 6.07 -15.70
N TYR A 35 13.59 5.18 -15.89
CA TYR A 35 14.79 5.46 -16.66
C TYR A 35 14.57 5.03 -18.10
N GLU A 36 15.32 5.67 -18.98
CA GLU A 36 15.37 5.22 -20.35
C GLU A 36 15.94 3.79 -20.42
N ILE A 37 15.29 2.89 -21.15
CA ILE A 37 15.82 1.53 -21.34
C ILE A 37 17.02 1.58 -22.29
N TRP A 38 18.12 0.93 -21.90
CA TRP A 38 19.32 0.86 -22.73
C TRP A 38 19.02 0.24 -24.10
N SER A 39 19.56 0.84 -25.15
CA SER A 39 19.52 0.35 -26.51
C SER A 39 20.90 0.46 -27.16
N PRO A 40 21.40 -0.60 -27.84
CA PRO A 40 22.76 -0.63 -28.39
C PRO A 40 23.01 0.41 -29.49
N THR A 41 21.99 0.84 -30.22
CA THR A 41 22.12 1.77 -31.34
C THR A 41 21.91 3.22 -30.94
N ARG A 42 21.42 3.47 -29.73
CA ARG A 42 21.10 4.82 -29.26
C ARG A 42 22.36 5.56 -28.81
N TRP A 43 22.40 6.86 -29.11
CA TRP A 43 23.45 7.75 -28.63
C TRP A 43 23.10 8.26 -27.23
N TYR A 44 24.07 8.14 -26.32
CA TYR A 44 23.98 8.61 -24.94
C TYR A 44 25.03 9.68 -24.67
N GLY A 45 24.67 10.73 -23.93
CA GLY A 45 25.64 11.69 -23.41
C GLY A 45 26.38 11.12 -22.20
N ALA A 46 27.58 11.63 -21.90
CA ALA A 46 28.19 11.40 -20.60
C ALA A 46 27.25 11.88 -19.46
N GLY A 47 27.12 11.09 -18.41
CA GLY A 47 26.19 11.30 -17.29
C GLY A 47 24.77 10.77 -17.52
N THR A 48 24.41 10.27 -18.71
CA THR A 48 23.06 9.73 -18.94
C THR A 48 22.83 8.45 -18.13
N LEU A 49 21.66 8.34 -17.49
CA LEU A 49 21.21 7.18 -16.73
C LEU A 49 20.24 6.32 -17.55
N VAL A 50 20.46 5.01 -17.55
CA VAL A 50 19.60 4.03 -18.23
C VAL A 50 19.27 2.85 -17.33
N GLY A 51 18.09 2.26 -17.54
CA GLY A 51 17.70 0.99 -16.94
C GLY A 51 18.18 -0.19 -17.79
N TYR A 52 18.88 -1.14 -17.18
CA TYR A 52 19.26 -2.41 -17.82
C TYR A 52 19.40 -3.55 -16.80
N LYS A 53 18.72 -4.67 -17.05
CA LYS A 53 18.74 -5.89 -16.20
C LYS A 53 18.50 -5.60 -14.70
N GLY A 54 17.51 -4.76 -14.38
CA GLY A 54 17.14 -4.46 -13.00
C GLY A 54 18.06 -3.46 -12.27
N ARG A 55 18.98 -2.83 -12.99
CA ARG A 55 19.97 -1.87 -12.44
C ARG A 55 19.97 -0.57 -13.23
N VAL A 56 20.42 0.48 -12.56
CA VAL A 56 20.64 1.80 -13.16
C VAL A 56 22.11 1.93 -13.52
N TRP A 57 22.37 2.31 -14.76
CA TRP A 57 23.72 2.48 -15.29
C TRP A 57 23.94 3.90 -15.76
N GLU A 58 25.09 4.48 -15.44
CA GLU A 58 25.48 5.80 -15.91
C GLU A 58 26.53 5.71 -17.02
N ARG A 59 26.31 6.46 -18.10
CA ARG A 59 27.25 6.58 -19.21
C ARG A 59 28.44 7.45 -18.81
N LEU A 60 29.67 6.96 -18.96
CA LEU A 60 30.87 7.73 -18.61
C LEU A 60 31.36 8.67 -19.72
N THR A 61 31.20 8.26 -20.98
CA THR A 61 31.66 9.02 -22.15
C THR A 61 30.59 9.05 -23.22
N SER A 62 30.34 10.19 -23.86
CA SER A 62 29.32 10.30 -24.90
C SER A 62 29.57 9.30 -26.05
N GLY A 63 28.52 8.64 -26.52
CA GLY A 63 28.59 7.67 -27.62
C GLY A 63 27.39 6.72 -27.65
N SER A 64 27.37 5.84 -28.65
CA SER A 64 26.44 4.70 -28.71
C SER A 64 27.14 3.39 -28.34
N GLY A 65 26.38 2.29 -28.29
CA GLY A 65 26.91 0.94 -28.07
C GLY A 65 27.46 0.68 -26.66
N GLY A 66 28.11 -0.48 -26.52
CA GLY A 66 28.61 -1.02 -25.25
C GLY A 66 27.49 -1.46 -24.33
N GLU A 67 27.43 -2.75 -24.01
CA GLU A 67 26.45 -3.28 -23.07
C GLU A 67 26.81 -2.87 -21.63
N PRO A 68 25.85 -2.33 -20.84
CA PRO A 68 26.06 -2.06 -19.44
C PRO A 68 26.35 -3.36 -18.66
N GLY A 69 27.37 -3.32 -17.79
CA GLY A 69 27.87 -4.49 -17.07
C GLY A 69 28.86 -5.35 -17.84
N VAL A 70 29.09 -5.08 -19.13
CA VAL A 70 30.14 -5.72 -19.93
C VAL A 70 31.21 -4.72 -20.34
N SER A 71 30.81 -3.53 -20.77
CA SER A 71 31.72 -2.48 -21.22
C SER A 71 32.05 -1.48 -20.10
N PHE A 72 33.29 -1.01 -20.07
CA PHE A 72 33.81 -0.07 -19.07
C PHE A 72 33.29 1.37 -19.22
N ILE A 73 32.50 1.64 -20.27
CA ILE A 73 31.91 2.96 -20.55
C ILE A 73 30.59 3.20 -19.79
N TRP A 74 30.17 2.21 -18.99
CA TRP A 74 29.04 2.30 -18.08
C TRP A 74 29.49 2.03 -16.64
N THR A 75 29.02 2.86 -15.71
CA THR A 75 29.19 2.65 -14.27
C THR A 75 27.88 2.23 -13.65
N ASP A 76 27.92 1.14 -12.87
CA ASP A 76 26.78 0.68 -12.08
C ASP A 76 26.47 1.70 -10.98
N ARG A 77 25.24 2.22 -10.96
CA ARG A 77 24.75 3.12 -9.92
C ARG A 77 23.90 2.39 -8.87
N GLY A 78 23.70 1.09 -9.04
CA GLY A 78 22.99 0.23 -8.10
C GLY A 78 21.74 -0.41 -8.70
N ALA A 79 21.00 -1.10 -7.82
CA ALA A 79 19.69 -1.62 -8.17
C ALA A 79 18.74 -0.49 -8.57
N CYS A 80 17.77 -0.79 -9.44
CA CYS A 80 16.68 0.15 -9.68
C CYS A 80 16.02 0.51 -8.34
N PRO A 81 15.72 1.80 -8.10
CA PRO A 81 15.14 2.18 -6.83
C PRO A 81 13.82 1.43 -6.61
N ALA A 82 13.50 1.14 -5.35
CA ALA A 82 12.16 0.68 -5.03
C ALA A 82 11.17 1.82 -5.34
N PRO A 83 9.98 1.53 -5.88
CA PRO A 83 8.98 2.56 -6.01
C PRO A 83 8.58 3.11 -4.65
N PRO A 84 8.10 4.36 -4.64
CA PRO A 84 7.47 4.93 -3.47
C PRO A 84 6.35 4.00 -2.96
N PRO A 85 6.15 3.93 -1.64
CA PRO A 85 4.97 3.31 -1.06
C PRO A 85 3.68 3.88 -1.69
N PRO A 86 2.61 3.09 -1.81
CA PRO A 86 1.30 3.61 -2.17
C PRO A 86 0.86 4.70 -1.21
N SER A 87 0.19 5.72 -1.74
CA SER A 87 -0.40 6.79 -0.95
C SER A 87 -1.83 6.42 -0.59
N LEU A 88 -2.10 6.24 0.71
CA LEU A 88 -3.45 5.96 1.20
C LEU A 88 -4.26 7.25 1.31
N ASP A 89 -5.51 7.23 0.82
CA ASP A 89 -6.46 8.31 1.04
C ASP A 89 -7.18 8.08 2.38
N LEU A 90 -6.71 8.76 3.43
CA LEU A 90 -7.29 8.67 4.78
C LEU A 90 -8.76 9.12 4.82
N SER A 91 -9.19 9.98 3.89
CA SER A 91 -10.58 10.45 3.84
C SER A 91 -11.55 9.38 3.35
N SER A 92 -11.04 8.38 2.63
CA SER A 92 -11.79 7.24 2.08
C SER A 92 -11.99 6.09 3.07
N LEU A 93 -11.31 6.13 4.22
CA LEU A 93 -11.43 5.09 5.24
C LEU A 93 -12.86 5.08 5.78
N SER A 94 -13.47 3.90 5.76
CA SER A 94 -14.82 3.69 6.27
C SER A 94 -14.93 2.28 6.85
N PRO A 95 -15.64 2.08 7.98
CA PRO A 95 -16.13 3.12 8.88
C PRO A 95 -14.96 3.92 9.49
N ARG A 96 -15.16 5.22 9.71
CA ARG A 96 -14.16 6.08 10.36
C ARG A 96 -14.07 5.78 11.85
N GLY A 97 -12.90 6.07 12.42
CA GLY A 97 -12.64 5.99 13.85
C GLY A 97 -13.64 6.79 14.66
N GLU A 98 -13.87 6.32 15.87
CA GLU A 98 -14.82 6.82 16.87
C GLU A 98 -16.30 6.63 16.49
N LEU A 99 -16.58 5.91 15.39
CA LEU A 99 -17.94 5.59 15.01
C LEU A 99 -18.48 4.42 15.84
N LEU A 100 -19.67 4.64 16.39
CA LEU A 100 -20.43 3.59 17.02
C LEU A 100 -21.16 2.77 15.96
N LEU A 101 -20.75 1.52 15.77
CA LEU A 101 -21.36 0.65 14.77
C LEU A 101 -22.72 0.11 15.22
N THR A 102 -23.64 0.00 14.26
CA THR A 102 -24.96 -0.61 14.39
C THR A 102 -25.03 -2.01 13.75
N THR A 103 -23.89 -2.59 13.38
CA THR A 103 -23.76 -3.95 12.85
C THR A 103 -22.48 -4.62 13.36
N LEU A 104 -22.50 -5.95 13.53
CA LEU A 104 -21.32 -6.78 13.86
C LEU A 104 -20.56 -7.26 12.63
N THR A 105 -21.04 -6.96 11.43
CA THR A 105 -20.35 -7.29 10.16
C THR A 105 -20.20 -6.02 9.31
N PRO A 106 -19.48 -4.99 9.80
CA PRO A 106 -19.23 -3.79 9.02
C PRO A 106 -18.44 -4.13 7.75
N THR A 107 -18.60 -3.31 6.72
CA THR A 107 -17.75 -3.35 5.54
C THR A 107 -16.67 -2.29 5.71
N LEU A 108 -15.41 -2.72 5.74
CA LEU A 108 -14.25 -1.85 5.75
C LEU A 108 -13.90 -1.48 4.30
N THR A 109 -13.55 -0.22 4.07
CA THR A 109 -13.10 0.26 2.76
C THR A 109 -11.92 1.21 2.92
N ALA A 110 -11.01 1.16 1.94
CA ALA A 110 -9.89 2.09 1.86
C ALA A 110 -9.54 2.34 0.39
N GLN A 111 -9.09 3.54 0.04
CA GLN A 111 -8.57 3.86 -1.29
C GLN A 111 -7.10 4.22 -1.17
N ALA A 112 -6.31 3.83 -2.16
CA ALA A 112 -4.91 4.19 -2.27
C ALA A 112 -4.54 4.40 -3.73
N THR A 113 -3.43 5.09 -3.97
CA THR A 113 -2.88 5.32 -5.29
C THR A 113 -1.43 4.87 -5.37
N SER A 114 -1.05 4.28 -6.50
CA SER A 114 0.35 4.01 -6.83
C SER A 114 0.81 4.99 -7.90
N VAL A 115 2.00 5.57 -7.71
CA VAL A 115 2.62 6.45 -8.71
C VAL A 115 2.99 5.71 -10.00
N SER A 116 3.21 4.40 -9.93
CA SER A 116 3.50 3.58 -11.12
C SER A 116 2.23 3.19 -11.90
N GLY A 117 1.04 3.45 -11.36
CA GLY A 117 -0.21 2.92 -11.89
C GLY A 117 -0.40 1.42 -11.69
N ALA A 118 0.51 0.76 -10.98
CA ALA A 118 0.41 -0.65 -10.66
C ALA A 118 -0.83 -0.96 -9.80
N VAL A 119 -1.38 -2.15 -10.00
CA VAL A 119 -2.59 -2.60 -9.30
C VAL A 119 -2.27 -2.87 -7.83
N LEU A 120 -3.10 -2.33 -6.95
CA LEU A 120 -2.89 -2.43 -5.51
C LEU A 120 -3.61 -3.65 -4.91
N ASN A 121 -2.97 -4.28 -3.93
CA ASN A 121 -3.55 -5.33 -3.11
C ASN A 121 -3.79 -4.80 -1.70
N TYR A 122 -4.92 -5.21 -1.13
CA TYR A 122 -5.37 -4.74 0.18
C TYR A 122 -5.52 -5.93 1.12
N GLU A 123 -5.17 -5.70 2.37
CA GLU A 123 -5.41 -6.62 3.47
C GLU A 123 -5.93 -5.81 4.65
N PHE A 124 -6.98 -6.31 5.30
CA PHE A 124 -7.62 -5.66 6.43
C PHE A 124 -7.49 -6.56 7.66
N ASP A 125 -7.08 -5.97 8.77
CA ASP A 125 -7.09 -6.63 10.06
C ASP A 125 -7.98 -5.87 11.04
N VAL A 126 -8.74 -6.59 11.85
CA VAL A 126 -9.52 -6.04 12.96
C VAL A 126 -9.12 -6.75 14.23
N CYS A 127 -8.75 -5.97 15.24
CA CYS A 127 -8.32 -6.47 16.54
C CYS A 127 -9.13 -5.79 17.66
N PRO A 128 -9.25 -6.40 18.85
CA PRO A 128 -9.66 -5.66 20.04
C PRO A 128 -8.76 -4.44 20.26
N ALA A 129 -9.30 -3.31 20.73
CA ALA A 129 -8.55 -2.04 20.80
C ALA A 129 -7.28 -2.08 21.67
N HIS A 130 -7.19 -3.01 22.62
CA HIS A 130 -6.02 -3.22 23.47
C HIS A 130 -4.95 -4.13 22.84
N ILE A 131 -5.20 -4.67 21.64
CA ILE A 131 -4.34 -5.61 20.94
C ILE A 131 -4.03 -5.08 19.54
N GLN A 132 -2.75 -4.87 19.25
CA GLN A 132 -2.31 -4.39 17.94
C GLN A 132 -2.19 -5.52 16.91
N GLN A 133 -1.82 -6.72 17.34
CA GLN A 133 -1.67 -7.93 16.52
C GLN A 133 -1.80 -9.18 17.42
N GLY A 134 -2.26 -10.30 16.87
CA GLY A 134 -2.33 -11.56 17.61
C GLY A 134 -3.44 -12.49 17.13
N PRO A 135 -3.59 -13.67 17.75
CA PRO A 135 -4.59 -14.67 17.36
C PRO A 135 -6.04 -14.20 17.58
N GLU A 136 -6.25 -13.14 18.37
CA GLU A 136 -7.56 -12.54 18.59
C GLU A 136 -7.97 -11.55 17.50
N CYS A 137 -7.06 -11.22 16.58
CA CYS A 137 -7.35 -10.42 15.42
C CYS A 137 -7.99 -11.29 14.33
N VAL A 138 -8.92 -10.70 13.57
CA VAL A 138 -9.43 -11.28 12.33
C VAL A 138 -8.79 -10.57 11.15
N SER A 139 -8.28 -11.34 10.20
CA SER A 139 -7.67 -10.83 8.98
C SER A 139 -8.52 -11.20 7.77
N SER A 140 -8.56 -10.33 6.76
CA SER A 140 -9.07 -10.66 5.44
C SER A 140 -8.13 -11.57 4.66
N GLY A 141 -6.84 -11.60 5.02
CA GLY A 141 -5.77 -11.97 4.12
C GLY A 141 -5.68 -11.02 2.92
N GLN A 142 -4.77 -11.31 1.99
CA GLN A 142 -4.66 -10.57 0.74
C GLN A 142 -5.94 -10.73 -0.08
N LEU A 143 -6.62 -9.61 -0.34
CA LEU A 143 -7.76 -9.55 -1.24
C LEU A 143 -7.30 -9.66 -2.69
N SER A 144 -8.23 -10.02 -3.58
CA SER A 144 -7.96 -10.02 -5.02
C SER A 144 -7.55 -8.63 -5.52
N ASN A 145 -6.75 -8.61 -6.58
CA ASN A 145 -6.17 -7.40 -7.15
C ASN A 145 -7.20 -6.27 -7.35
N GLY A 146 -6.91 -5.09 -6.77
CA GLY A 146 -7.75 -3.90 -6.83
C GLY A 146 -9.01 -3.94 -5.96
N VAL A 147 -9.27 -5.03 -5.24
CA VAL A 147 -10.39 -5.11 -4.30
C VAL A 147 -9.99 -4.43 -3.01
N ASN A 148 -10.68 -3.34 -2.70
CA ASN A 148 -10.33 -2.41 -1.64
C ASN A 148 -11.41 -2.31 -0.55
N LYS A 149 -12.27 -3.32 -0.50
CA LYS A 149 -13.38 -3.45 0.43
C LYS A 149 -13.46 -4.86 0.99
N TRP A 150 -13.73 -4.98 2.28
CA TRP A 150 -13.86 -6.26 2.94
C TRP A 150 -14.96 -6.23 3.99
N LYS A 151 -15.80 -7.27 4.02
CA LYS A 151 -16.86 -7.41 5.02
C LYS A 151 -16.33 -8.27 6.16
N VAL A 152 -16.35 -7.71 7.38
CA VAL A 152 -15.94 -8.44 8.58
C VAL A 152 -16.84 -9.68 8.76
N PRO A 153 -16.26 -10.88 8.95
CA PRO A 153 -17.03 -12.11 9.11
C PRO A 153 -17.95 -12.09 10.34
N THR A 154 -19.08 -12.78 10.21
CA THR A 154 -19.99 -12.99 11.34
C THR A 154 -19.27 -13.70 12.49
N GLY A 155 -19.46 -13.20 13.71
CA GLY A 155 -18.87 -13.77 14.92
C GLY A 155 -17.51 -13.18 15.31
N ALA A 156 -16.87 -12.39 14.44
CA ALA A 156 -15.61 -11.72 14.78
C ALA A 156 -15.80 -10.56 15.77
N LEU A 157 -16.91 -9.82 15.66
CA LEU A 157 -17.22 -8.68 16.53
C LEU A 157 -18.28 -9.02 17.57
N LYS A 158 -18.22 -8.31 18.69
CA LYS A 158 -19.19 -8.38 19.79
C LYS A 158 -19.72 -6.97 20.09
N TRP A 159 -20.98 -6.90 20.52
CA TRP A 159 -21.57 -5.64 20.99
C TRP A 159 -20.92 -5.19 22.31
N SER A 160 -20.91 -3.89 22.57
CA SER A 160 -20.30 -3.32 23.79
C SER A 160 -18.80 -3.62 23.93
N ALA A 161 -18.09 -3.75 22.81
CA ALA A 161 -16.64 -3.95 22.79
C ALA A 161 -15.98 -2.96 21.83
N GLN A 162 -14.78 -2.51 22.16
CA GLN A 162 -13.99 -1.60 21.33
C GLN A 162 -13.01 -2.38 20.47
N TYR A 163 -12.99 -2.04 19.19
CA TYR A 163 -12.10 -2.64 18.20
C TYR A 163 -11.25 -1.56 17.56
N GLN A 164 -10.12 -1.98 17.01
CA GLN A 164 -9.36 -1.18 16.08
C GLN A 164 -9.17 -1.97 14.80
N TRP A 165 -9.01 -1.28 13.68
CA TRP A 165 -8.72 -1.94 12.43
C TRP A 165 -7.61 -1.23 11.68
N ARG A 166 -6.94 -2.01 10.84
CA ARG A 166 -5.94 -1.51 9.93
C ARG A 166 -6.15 -2.03 8.53
N VAL A 167 -5.67 -1.25 7.58
CA VAL A 167 -5.48 -1.67 6.20
C VAL A 167 -3.99 -1.66 5.90
N ILE A 168 -3.54 -2.72 5.24
CA ILE A 168 -2.23 -2.88 4.66
C ILE A 168 -2.42 -2.80 3.15
N VAL A 169 -1.78 -1.83 2.52
CA VAL A 169 -1.79 -1.69 1.05
C VAL A 169 -0.44 -2.07 0.52
N THR A 170 -0.43 -2.94 -0.48
CA THR A 170 0.75 -3.42 -1.19
C THR A 170 0.54 -3.29 -2.69
N VAL A 171 1.63 -3.42 -3.45
CA VAL A 171 1.61 -3.47 -4.91
C VAL A 171 2.04 -4.87 -5.34
#